data_AF-A0A2D9ZAP3-F1
#
_entry.id   AF-A0A2D9ZAP3-F1
#
_cell.length_a   1.000
_cell.length_b   1.000
_cell.length_c   1.000
_cell.angle_alpha   90.00
_cell.angle_beta   90.00
_cell.angle_gamma   90.00
#
_symmetry.space_group_name_H-M   'P 1'
#
loop_
_entity.id
_entity.type
_entity.pdbx_description
1 polymer ?
#
loop_
_entity_poly.entity_id
_entity_poly.type
_entity_poly.pdbx_seq_one_letter_code
_entity_poly.pdbx_strand_id
1 'polypeptide(L)'
;MEYVKLIVATMTLLLVGRGSAEASEPYCLQRGDVITHVNTLDIHRIKDFWKAIKHSEQTMYLTVQTTNGAKKVLHVQLNQHKNGAVARFGADVGSNQLQGVKVTHVRRNSPATRCQVAN
;
A
#
# COMPACT_ATOMS: atom_id res chain seq x y z
N MET A 1 -54.51 30.96 25.48
CA MET A 1 -53.05 30.92 25.73
C MET A 1 -52.78 29.72 26.61
N GLU A 2 -51.63 29.06 26.40
CA GLU A 2 -51.08 27.94 27.20
C GLU A 2 -51.85 26.61 27.05
N TYR A 3 -51.26 25.41 26.95
CA TYR A 3 -49.89 24.88 26.99
C TYR A 3 -49.97 23.53 26.25
N VAL A 4 -49.24 23.31 25.16
CA VAL A 4 -48.92 21.93 24.73
C VAL A 4 -47.41 21.85 24.68
N LYS A 5 -46.86 21.35 25.80
CA LYS A 5 -45.43 21.10 26.02
C LYS A 5 -44.94 20.12 24.95
N LEU A 6 -44.26 20.67 23.96
CA LEU A 6 -43.72 19.96 22.82
C LEU A 6 -42.43 19.24 23.23
N ILE A 7 -42.56 17.91 23.33
CA ILE A 7 -41.60 16.89 22.88
C ILE A 7 -40.23 16.86 23.59
N VAL A 8 -40.18 15.98 24.59
CA VAL A 8 -39.19 14.90 24.76
C VAL A 8 -37.75 15.25 24.42
N ALA A 9 -36.99 15.53 25.49
CA ALA A 9 -35.56 15.38 25.54
C ALA A 9 -35.17 13.90 25.30
N THR A 10 -34.48 13.63 24.20
CA THR A 10 -33.53 12.50 24.14
C THR A 10 -32.35 12.90 23.27
N MET A 11 -31.26 13.13 23.99
CA MET A 11 -29.89 13.36 23.61
C MET A 11 -29.37 12.28 22.65
N THR A 12 -29.45 12.52 21.34
CA THR A 12 -28.78 11.66 20.35
C THR A 12 -27.31 12.05 20.29
N LEU A 13 -26.52 11.35 21.10
CA LEU A 13 -25.06 11.28 21.05
C LEU A 13 -24.65 10.78 19.65
N LEU A 14 -24.36 11.71 18.73
CA LEU A 14 -23.70 11.36 17.47
C LEU A 14 -22.23 11.10 17.79
N LEU A 15 -21.91 9.81 17.91
CA LEU A 15 -20.55 9.29 17.95
C LEU A 15 -19.76 9.92 16.79
N VAL A 16 -18.88 10.86 17.12
CA VAL A 16 -17.72 11.14 16.28
C VAL A 16 -16.90 9.86 16.35
N GLY A 17 -17.11 8.98 15.37
CA GLY A 17 -16.20 7.89 15.09
C GLY A 17 -14.84 8.51 14.80
N ARG A 18 -14.04 8.71 15.84
CA ARG A 18 -12.60 8.79 15.71
C ARG A 18 -12.21 7.41 15.21
N GLY A 19 -12.25 7.22 13.90
CA GLY A 19 -11.44 6.21 13.26
C GLY A 19 -10.04 6.53 13.74
N SER A 20 -9.56 5.75 14.71
CA SER A 20 -8.17 5.79 15.11
C SER A 20 -7.42 5.65 13.80
N ALA A 21 -6.72 6.70 13.39
CA ALA A 21 -5.69 6.57 12.39
C ALA A 21 -4.65 5.67 13.04
N GLU A 22 -4.86 4.35 12.96
CA GLU A 22 -3.84 3.38 13.27
C GLU A 22 -2.68 3.77 12.35
N ALA A 23 -1.63 4.29 12.97
CA ALA A 23 -0.44 4.68 12.26
C ALA A 23 0.08 3.40 11.60
N SER A 24 -0.18 3.28 10.30
CA SER A 24 0.23 2.15 9.49
C SER A 24 1.74 1.93 9.67
N GLU A 25 2.11 0.74 10.13
CA GLU A 25 3.49 0.42 10.52
C GLU A 25 4.42 0.64 9.32
N PRO A 26 5.51 1.43 9.45
CA PRO A 26 6.43 1.64 8.35
C PRO A 26 7.14 0.32 8.00
N TYR A 27 7.25 0.04 6.70
CA TYR A 27 7.98 -1.10 6.17
C TYR A 27 8.94 -0.66 5.07
N CYS A 28 10.20 -1.04 5.22
CA CYS A 28 11.20 -0.89 4.18
C CYS A 28 11.31 -2.23 3.44
N LEU A 29 11.07 -2.24 2.12
CA LEU A 29 11.25 -3.45 1.34
C LEU A 29 12.67 -3.97 1.45
N GLN A 30 12.80 -5.28 1.58
CA GLN A 30 14.09 -5.93 1.75
C GLN A 30 14.46 -6.71 0.49
N ARG A 31 15.77 -6.83 0.25
CA ARG A 31 16.28 -7.76 -0.75
C ARG A 31 15.83 -9.18 -0.37
N GLY A 32 15.26 -9.89 -1.33
CA GLY A 32 14.73 -11.24 -1.14
C GLY A 32 13.21 -11.30 -0.94
N ASP A 33 12.57 -10.18 -0.62
CA ASP A 33 11.11 -10.10 -0.59
C ASP A 33 10.52 -10.43 -1.97
N VAL A 34 9.39 -11.11 -2.01
CA VAL A 34 8.71 -11.52 -3.25
C VAL A 34 7.41 -10.77 -3.39
N ILE A 35 7.31 -9.95 -4.44
CA ILE A 35 6.09 -9.20 -4.78
C ILE A 35 5.23 -10.08 -5.67
N THR A 36 4.01 -10.35 -5.21
CA THR A 36 3.05 -11.24 -5.90
C THR A 36 1.86 -10.49 -6.48
N HIS A 37 1.50 -9.34 -5.90
CA HIS A 37 0.42 -8.50 -6.42
C HIS A 37 0.80 -7.02 -6.37
N VAL A 38 0.29 -6.27 -7.34
CA VAL A 38 0.34 -4.80 -7.37
C VAL A 38 -1.07 -4.30 -7.72
N ASN A 39 -1.72 -3.60 -6.80
CA ASN A 39 -3.14 -3.25 -6.87
C ASN A 39 -4.01 -4.49 -7.13
N THR A 40 -4.76 -4.51 -8.22
CA THR A 40 -5.60 -5.64 -8.65
C THR A 40 -4.89 -6.61 -9.59
N LEU A 41 -3.62 -6.37 -9.92
CA LEU A 41 -2.86 -7.18 -10.87
C LEU A 41 -2.03 -8.24 -10.16
N ASP A 42 -2.23 -9.49 -10.56
CA ASP A 42 -1.35 -10.60 -10.22
C ASP A 42 -0.04 -10.47 -11.00
N ILE A 43 1.08 -10.61 -10.28
CA ILE A 43 2.42 -10.47 -10.80
C ILE A 43 3.04 -11.86 -10.89
N HIS A 44 3.26 -12.33 -12.11
CA HIS A 44 4.02 -13.56 -12.34
C HIS A 44 5.42 -13.27 -12.88
N ARG A 45 5.57 -12.20 -13.67
CA ARG A 45 6.84 -11.87 -14.36
C ARG A 45 7.27 -10.44 -14.10
N ILE A 46 8.55 -10.17 -14.33
CA ILE A 46 9.16 -8.83 -14.27
C ILE A 46 8.38 -7.83 -15.13
N LYS A 47 7.94 -8.24 -16.32
CA LYS A 47 7.16 -7.39 -17.23
C LYS A 47 5.82 -6.97 -16.62
N ASP A 48 5.13 -7.89 -15.93
CA ASP A 48 3.82 -7.63 -15.33
C ASP A 48 3.97 -6.63 -14.18
N PHE A 49 5.01 -6.83 -13.36
CA PHE A 49 5.38 -5.90 -12.30
C PHE A 49 5.59 -4.48 -12.83
N TRP A 50 6.48 -4.30 -13.82
CA TRP A 50 6.75 -2.96 -14.35
C TRP A 50 5.57 -2.35 -15.07
N LYS A 51 4.73 -3.16 -15.72
CA LYS A 51 3.45 -2.70 -16.26
C LYS A 51 2.56 -2.17 -15.13
N ALA A 52 2.40 -2.89 -14.03
CA ALA A 52 1.56 -2.48 -12.91
C ALA A 52 2.06 -1.18 -12.25
N ILE A 53 3.37 -1.06 -12.01
CA ILE A 53 3.98 0.17 -11.47
C ILE A 53 3.75 1.36 -12.42
N LYS A 54 3.92 1.16 -13.73
CA LYS A 54 3.73 2.24 -14.73
C LYS A 54 2.30 2.77 -14.73
N HIS A 55 1.30 1.90 -14.57
CA HIS A 55 -0.12 2.26 -14.58
C HIS A 55 -0.67 2.61 -13.19
N SER A 56 0.15 2.52 -12.15
CA SER A 56 -0.25 2.99 -10.82
C SER A 56 -0.28 4.52 -10.80
N GLU A 57 -1.23 5.05 -10.03
CA GLU A 57 -1.44 6.48 -9.81
C GLU A 57 -0.39 7.05 -8.83
N GLN A 58 -0.77 8.01 -7.98
CA GLN A 58 0.11 8.52 -6.92
C GLN A 58 0.33 7.52 -5.79
N THR A 59 -0.56 6.54 -5.64
CA THR A 59 -0.45 5.49 -4.64
C THR A 59 -0.65 4.12 -5.28
N MET A 60 -0.17 3.09 -4.59
CA MET A 60 -0.42 1.69 -4.95
C MET A 60 -0.39 0.80 -3.73
N TYR A 61 -0.99 -0.38 -3.86
CA TYR A 61 -0.91 -1.46 -2.89
C TYR A 61 -0.06 -2.61 -3.44
N LEU A 62 0.74 -3.23 -2.58
CA LEU A 62 1.57 -4.38 -2.91
C LEU A 62 1.24 -5.54 -1.99
N THR A 63 1.15 -6.74 -2.51
CA THR A 63 1.21 -7.96 -1.69
C THR A 63 2.59 -8.56 -1.78
N VAL A 64 3.25 -8.68 -0.65
CA VAL A 64 4.65 -9.09 -0.55
C VAL A 64 4.77 -10.26 0.40
N GLN A 65 5.48 -11.30 -0.01
CA GLN A 65 5.96 -12.35 0.86
C GLN A 65 7.37 -11.99 1.30
N THR A 66 7.55 -11.73 2.60
CA THR A 66 8.85 -11.36 3.15
C THR A 66 9.80 -12.54 3.16
N THR A 67 11.09 -12.27 3.31
CA THR A 67 12.13 -13.31 3.47
C THR A 67 11.86 -14.29 4.62
N ASN A 68 11.10 -13.89 5.64
CA ASN A 68 10.68 -14.74 6.75
C ASN A 68 9.40 -15.56 6.44
N GLY A 69 8.87 -15.46 5.23
CA GLY A 69 7.67 -16.16 4.77
C GLY A 69 6.35 -15.46 5.12
N ALA A 70 6.37 -14.34 5.85
CA ALA A 70 5.15 -13.60 6.20
C ALA A 70 4.57 -12.88 4.97
N LYS A 71 3.26 -12.93 4.79
CA LYS A 71 2.58 -12.10 3.78
C LYS A 71 2.19 -10.76 4.38
N LYS A 72 2.54 -9.68 3.69
CA LYS A 72 2.19 -8.30 4.04
C LYS A 72 1.50 -7.61 2.87
N VAL A 73 0.47 -6.84 3.15
CA VAL A 73 -0.07 -5.86 2.21
C VAL A 73 0.54 -4.51 2.54
N LEU A 74 1.12 -3.84 1.56
CA LEU A 74 1.84 -2.58 1.73
C LEU A 74 1.18 -1.49 0.91
N HIS A 75 0.85 -0.38 1.54
CA HIS A 75 0.53 0.87 0.87
C HIS A 75 1.80 1.64 0.54
N VAL A 76 1.89 2.20 -0.65
CA VAL A 76 3.06 2.94 -1.14
C VAL A 76 2.62 4.24 -1.81
N GLN A 77 3.24 5.35 -1.42
CA GLN A 77 3.15 6.62 -2.15
C GLN A 77 4.27 6.73 -3.18
N LEU A 78 3.92 6.79 -4.46
CA LEU A 78 4.86 6.87 -5.58
C LEU A 78 5.30 8.31 -5.83
N ASN A 79 6.52 8.47 -6.33
CA ASN A 79 6.99 9.76 -6.81
C ASN A 79 6.20 10.18 -8.06
N GLN A 80 5.80 11.46 -8.14
CA GLN A 80 5.05 12.02 -9.28
C GLN A 80 5.88 12.10 -10.58
N HIS A 81 7.22 12.03 -10.50
CA HIS A 81 8.09 12.16 -11.66
C HIS A 81 7.93 10.99 -12.66
N LYS A 82 7.63 11.32 -13.91
CA LYS A 82 7.30 10.38 -15.01
C LYS A 82 8.50 9.61 -15.60
N ASN A 83 9.65 9.59 -14.92
CA ASN A 83 10.88 8.99 -15.45
C ASN A 83 10.92 7.46 -15.22
N GLY A 84 10.02 6.70 -15.86
CA GLY A 84 10.03 5.23 -15.87
C GLY A 84 9.63 4.56 -14.54
N ALA A 85 9.33 3.26 -14.61
CA ALA A 85 8.77 2.53 -13.47
C ALA A 85 9.76 2.37 -12.30
N VAL A 86 11.04 2.11 -12.60
CA VAL A 86 12.11 1.97 -11.59
C VAL A 86 12.29 3.25 -10.77
N ALA A 87 12.28 4.44 -11.38
CA ALA A 87 12.48 5.68 -10.63
C ALA A 87 11.24 6.08 -9.82
N ARG A 88 10.04 5.72 -10.28
CA ARG A 88 8.79 5.98 -9.55
C ARG A 88 8.70 5.21 -8.25
N PHE A 89 9.12 3.94 -8.25
CA PHE A 89 9.03 3.07 -7.07
C PHE A 89 10.36 2.90 -6.32
N GLY A 90 11.45 2.68 -7.04
CA GLY A 90 12.81 2.59 -6.50
C GLY A 90 13.21 1.22 -5.96
N ALA A 91 12.63 0.13 -6.46
CA ALA A 91 13.13 -1.21 -6.22
C ALA A 91 13.42 -1.90 -7.54
N ASP A 92 14.60 -2.51 -7.68
CA ASP A 92 14.91 -3.41 -8.78
C ASP A 92 14.43 -4.83 -8.43
N VAL A 93 13.91 -5.54 -9.44
CA VAL A 93 13.34 -6.87 -9.26
C VAL A 93 13.91 -7.87 -10.24
N GLY A 94 13.99 -9.12 -9.81
CA GLY A 94 14.37 -10.29 -10.61
C GLY A 94 13.23 -11.30 -10.72
N SER A 95 13.40 -12.27 -11.62
CA SER A 95 12.41 -13.33 -11.82
C SER A 95 12.36 -14.28 -10.62
N ASN A 96 11.18 -14.80 -10.30
CA ASN A 96 10.98 -15.81 -9.26
C ASN A 96 10.11 -16.97 -9.76
N GLN A 97 10.53 -17.67 -10.82
CA GLN A 97 9.88 -18.90 -11.30
C GLN A 97 8.35 -18.77 -11.52
N LEU A 98 7.89 -17.63 -12.05
CA LEU A 98 6.46 -17.31 -12.24
C LEU A 98 5.64 -17.15 -10.95
N GLN A 99 6.26 -17.10 -9.79
CA GLN A 99 5.63 -16.91 -8.48
C GLN A 99 5.93 -15.50 -7.95
N GLY A 100 5.66 -14.47 -8.74
CA GLY A 100 6.06 -13.11 -8.41
C GLY A 100 7.42 -12.69 -8.92
N VAL A 101 7.86 -11.55 -8.40
CA VAL A 101 9.17 -10.97 -8.67
C VAL A 101 9.91 -10.76 -7.36
N LYS A 102 11.18 -11.16 -7.34
CA LYS A 102 12.02 -11.05 -6.15
C LYS A 102 12.72 -9.70 -6.15
N VAL A 103 12.64 -8.96 -5.05
CA VAL A 103 13.38 -7.72 -4.86
C VAL A 103 14.88 -8.02 -4.80
N THR A 104 15.65 -7.41 -5.70
CA THR A 104 17.11 -7.61 -5.78
C THR A 104 17.88 -6.43 -5.20
N HIS A 105 17.31 -5.23 -5.29
CA HIS A 105 17.87 -4.00 -4.76
C HIS A 105 16.78 -3.00 -4.43
N VAL A 106 16.99 -2.20 -3.38
CA VAL A 106 16.11 -1.09 -3.00
C VAL A 106 16.94 0.18 -2.95
N ARG A 107 16.51 1.19 -3.74
CA ARG A 107 17.19 2.46 -3.86
C ARG A 107 16.98 3.29 -2.60
N ARG A 108 18.05 3.93 -2.13
CA ARG A 108 17.99 4.87 -1.00
C ARG A 108 17.00 6.00 -1.28
N ASN A 109 16.27 6.42 -0.24
CA ASN A 109 15.30 7.53 -0.27
C ASN A 109 14.18 7.38 -1.30
N SER A 110 13.87 6.16 -1.73
CA SER A 110 12.80 5.86 -2.68
C SER A 110 11.49 5.46 -1.99
N PRO A 111 10.34 5.47 -2.69
CA PRO A 111 9.08 4.93 -2.18
C PRO A 111 9.16 3.50 -1.62
N ALA A 112 9.99 2.64 -2.21
CA ALA A 112 10.22 1.28 -1.70
C ALA A 112 10.83 1.23 -0.29
N THR A 113 11.45 2.31 0.19
CA THR A 113 11.98 2.42 1.57
C THR A 113 10.97 2.95 2.58
N ARG A 114 9.80 3.42 2.13
CA ARG A 114 8.79 4.13 2.94
C ARG A 114 7.39 3.54 2.74
N CYS A 115 7.30 2.23 2.57
CA CYS A 115 6.01 1.56 2.50
C CYS A 115 5.35 1.56 3.88
N GLN A 116 4.04 1.37 3.93
CA GLN A 116 3.28 1.29 5.17
C GLN A 116 2.42 0.03 5.14
N VAL A 117 2.36 -0.74 6.23
CA VAL A 117 1.57 -1.97 6.30
C VAL A 117 0.08 -1.63 6.31
N ALA A 118 -0.66 -2.03 5.28
CA ALA A 118 -2.09 -1.82 5.21
C ALA A 118 -2.79 -2.81 6.17
N ASN A 119 -3.58 -2.26 7.11
CA ASN A 119 -4.45 -3.02 8.02
C ASN A 119 -5.75 -3.43 7.31
#